data_AF-A0A7X7JZV5-F1
#
_entry.id   AF-A0A7X7JZV5-F1
#
_cell.length_a   1.000
_cell.length_b   1.000
_cell.length_c   1.000
_cell.angle_alpha   90.00
_cell.angle_beta   90.00
_cell.angle_gamma   90.00
#
_symmetry.space_group_name_H-M   'P 1'
#
loop_
_entity.id
_entity.type
_entity.pdbx_description
1 polymer ?
#
loop_
_entity_poly.entity_id
_entity_poly.type
_entity_poly.pdbx_seq_one_letter_code
_entity_poly.pdbx_strand_id
1 'polypeptide(L)'
;MAKAKASSVWVLVAGLCALAGLIALGVALPPDVPLLRRFIQGAALMGYACVFLAILSSAFLRQLVRFFGRPFVQIHHVVSILGLAMLVAHPTLVAIQSASAVVFAPQFSTLYEFFRLGGRPAWYLLIVGAVAAVLRKAIGRHWRVLHYVNYVALLLATPHALMIGGTFQHAVVPRVVLILMAVATVAAFVQKRLGARARRSQRA
;
A
#
# COMPACT_ATOMS: atom_id res chain seq x y z
N MET A 1 5.35 14.59 32.83
CA MET A 1 4.56 14.75 31.58
C MET A 1 4.95 13.63 30.61
N ALA A 2 4.21 12.52 30.58
CA ALA A 2 4.51 11.37 29.72
C ALA A 2 3.22 10.71 29.23
N LYS A 3 2.47 11.40 28.36
CA LYS A 3 1.26 10.87 27.69
C LYS A 3 1.33 11.20 26.19
N ALA A 4 2.17 10.48 25.44
CA ALA A 4 2.17 10.57 23.97
C ALA A 4 2.75 9.32 23.27
N LYS A 5 2.73 8.13 23.89
CA LYS A 5 3.31 6.90 23.31
C LYS A 5 2.32 5.79 22.98
N ALA A 6 1.12 5.82 23.54
CA ALA A 6 0.10 4.79 23.32
C ALA A 6 -0.68 4.95 22.00
N SER A 7 -0.68 6.13 21.36
CA SER A 7 -1.58 6.41 20.22
C SER A 7 -1.20 5.71 18.91
N SER A 8 0.05 5.28 18.73
CA SER A 8 0.54 4.74 17.45
C SER A 8 0.35 3.23 17.29
N VAL A 9 0.27 2.49 18.41
CA VAL A 9 -0.01 1.05 18.41
C VAL A 9 -1.46 0.81 18.01
N TRP A 10 -2.39 1.65 18.49
CA TRP A 10 -3.79 1.61 18.09
C TRP A 10 -4.02 1.89 16.60
N VAL A 11 -3.15 2.66 15.93
CA VAL A 11 -3.20 2.86 14.48
C VAL A 11 -2.78 1.59 13.73
N LEU A 12 -1.77 0.87 14.21
CA LEU A 12 -1.35 -0.42 13.66
C LEU A 12 -2.41 -1.51 13.87
N VAL A 13 -3.01 -1.55 15.07
CA VAL A 13 -4.13 -2.45 15.39
C VAL A 13 -5.37 -2.08 14.56
N ALA A 14 -5.69 -0.80 14.42
CA ALA A 14 -6.77 -0.34 13.54
C ALA A 14 -6.50 -0.69 12.06
N GLY A 15 -5.23 -0.64 11.61
CA GLY A 15 -4.83 -1.09 10.27
C GLY A 15 -4.97 -2.60 10.08
N LEU A 16 -4.65 -3.40 11.10
CA LEU A 16 -4.86 -4.85 11.12
C LEU A 16 -6.36 -5.22 11.18
N CYS A 17 -7.16 -4.51 11.96
CA CYS A 17 -8.61 -4.69 12.03
C CYS A 17 -9.31 -4.21 10.74
N ALA A 18 -8.84 -3.12 10.13
CA ALA A 18 -9.29 -2.67 8.82
C ALA A 18 -8.94 -3.67 7.72
N LEU A 19 -7.75 -4.30 7.79
CA LEU A 19 -7.34 -5.39 6.92
C LEU A 19 -8.23 -6.63 7.08
N ALA A 20 -8.45 -7.07 8.32
CA ALA A 20 -9.35 -8.19 8.61
C ALA A 20 -10.80 -7.89 8.18
N GLY A 21 -11.28 -6.66 8.38
CA GLY A 21 -12.58 -6.19 7.94
C GLY A 21 -12.72 -6.10 6.42
N LEU A 22 -11.71 -5.62 5.70
CA LEU A 22 -11.70 -5.57 4.24
C LEU A 22 -11.64 -6.97 3.60
N ILE A 23 -10.90 -7.90 4.21
CA ILE A 23 -10.88 -9.31 3.79
C ILE A 23 -12.25 -9.95 4.06
N ALA A 24 -12.80 -9.79 5.26
CA ALA A 24 -14.11 -10.35 5.61
C ALA A 24 -15.23 -9.79 4.71
N LEU A 25 -15.21 -8.48 4.41
CA LEU A 25 -16.18 -7.84 3.54
C LEU A 25 -15.98 -8.18 2.06
N GLY A 26 -14.73 -8.44 1.64
CA GLY A 26 -14.40 -8.88 0.29
C GLY A 26 -14.71 -10.36 0.02
N VAL A 27 -14.76 -11.18 1.06
CA VAL A 27 -15.12 -12.61 0.99
C VAL A 27 -16.64 -12.83 1.03
N ALA A 28 -17.41 -11.87 1.55
CA ALA A 28 -18.88 -11.86 1.51
C ALA A 28 -19.47 -11.54 0.11
N LEU A 29 -18.78 -11.93 -0.97
CA LEU A 29 -19.35 -11.92 -2.31
C LEU A 29 -20.39 -13.05 -2.40
N PRO A 30 -21.61 -12.79 -2.89
CA PRO A 30 -22.65 -13.80 -2.99
C PRO A 30 -22.16 -15.00 -3.85
N PRO A 31 -22.67 -16.23 -3.63
CA PRO A 31 -22.10 -17.47 -4.15
C PRO A 31 -21.91 -17.50 -5.68
N ASP A 32 -22.70 -16.73 -6.41
CA ASP A 32 -22.72 -16.59 -7.86
C ASP A 32 -21.49 -15.89 -8.48
N VAL A 33 -20.65 -15.24 -7.66
CA VAL A 33 -19.45 -14.57 -8.18
C VAL A 33 -18.35 -15.59 -8.54
N PRO A 34 -17.82 -15.57 -9.79
CA PRO A 34 -16.77 -16.50 -10.24
C PRO A 34 -15.53 -16.50 -9.34
N LEU A 35 -14.95 -17.68 -9.10
CA LEU A 35 -13.81 -17.86 -8.21
C LEU A 35 -12.60 -16.98 -8.60
N LEU A 36 -12.31 -16.86 -9.90
CA LEU A 36 -11.24 -15.99 -10.41
C LEU A 36 -11.45 -14.52 -9.99
N ARG A 37 -12.69 -14.03 -10.03
CA ARG A 37 -13.02 -12.66 -9.63
C ARG A 37 -12.81 -12.44 -8.13
N ARG A 38 -13.09 -13.46 -7.31
CA ARG A 38 -12.80 -13.43 -5.86
C ARG A 38 -11.29 -13.33 -5.61
N PHE A 39 -10.47 -14.09 -6.33
CA PHE A 39 -9.01 -13.99 -6.22
C PHE A 39 -8.47 -12.65 -6.70
N ILE A 40 -9.00 -12.09 -7.80
CA ILE A 40 -8.63 -10.75 -8.28
C ILE A 40 -8.89 -9.69 -7.20
N GLN A 41 -10.08 -9.73 -6.59
CA GLN A 41 -10.47 -8.79 -5.54
C GLN A 41 -9.67 -9.00 -4.26
N GLY A 42 -9.51 -10.25 -3.82
CA GLY A 42 -8.72 -10.61 -2.64
C GLY A 42 -7.26 -10.16 -2.77
N ALA A 43 -6.64 -10.39 -3.93
CA ALA A 43 -5.29 -9.95 -4.23
C ALA A 43 -5.16 -8.41 -4.21
N ALA A 44 -6.13 -7.69 -4.79
CA ALA A 44 -6.14 -6.23 -4.75
C ALA A 44 -6.20 -5.69 -3.31
N LEU A 45 -7.15 -6.20 -2.51
CA LEU A 45 -7.40 -5.73 -1.14
C LEU A 45 -6.24 -6.07 -0.21
N MET A 46 -5.77 -7.33 -0.24
CA MET A 46 -4.63 -7.78 0.55
C MET A 46 -3.36 -7.03 0.15
N GLY A 47 -3.13 -6.89 -1.16
CA GLY A 47 -1.98 -6.18 -1.71
C GLY A 47 -1.92 -4.72 -1.25
N TYR A 48 -3.03 -3.99 -1.43
CA TYR A 48 -3.13 -2.59 -1.02
C TYR A 48 -2.89 -2.42 0.49
N ALA A 49 -3.53 -3.27 1.31
CA ALA A 49 -3.38 -3.19 2.75
C ALA A 49 -1.96 -3.57 3.23
N CYS A 50 -1.33 -4.56 2.61
CA CYS A 50 0.06 -4.89 2.91
C CYS A 50 1.00 -3.72 2.58
N VAL A 51 0.83 -3.05 1.44
CA VAL A 51 1.63 -1.86 1.10
C VAL A 51 1.38 -0.74 2.12
N PHE A 52 0.13 -0.50 2.51
CA PHE A 52 -0.20 0.48 3.56
C PHE A 52 0.49 0.16 4.89
N LEU A 53 0.40 -1.09 5.35
CA LEU A 53 1.05 -1.54 6.58
C LEU A 53 2.58 -1.45 6.46
N ALA A 54 3.15 -1.77 5.31
CA ALA A 54 4.58 -1.60 5.05
C ALA A 54 4.99 -0.13 5.17
N ILE A 55 4.21 0.81 4.63
CA ILE A 55 4.45 2.25 4.77
C ILE A 55 4.39 2.68 6.24
N LEU A 56 3.30 2.31 6.95
CA LEU A 56 3.13 2.64 8.37
C LEU A 56 4.25 2.04 9.23
N SER A 57 4.69 0.83 8.91
CA SER A 57 5.76 0.17 9.66
C SER A 57 7.03 1.01 9.70
N SER A 58 7.32 1.73 8.62
CA SER A 58 8.49 2.61 8.53
C SER A 58 8.38 3.88 9.39
N ALA A 59 7.16 4.31 9.72
CA ALA A 59 6.89 5.43 10.63
C ALA A 59 7.00 5.01 12.11
N PHE A 60 6.72 3.74 12.42
CA PHE A 60 6.69 3.19 13.79
C PHE A 60 7.81 2.19 14.09
N LEU A 61 8.97 2.34 13.44
CA LEU A 61 10.09 1.40 13.52
C LEU A 61 10.46 1.02 14.97
N ARG A 62 10.63 2.01 15.86
CA ARG A 62 11.07 1.77 17.24
C ARG A 62 10.02 1.01 18.04
N GLN A 63 8.75 1.32 17.84
CA GLN A 63 7.63 0.66 18.50
C GLN A 63 7.51 -0.78 18.03
N LEU A 64 7.61 -1.01 16.72
CA LEU A 64 7.50 -2.34 16.11
C LEU A 64 8.61 -3.28 16.55
N VAL A 65 9.87 -2.82 16.53
CA VAL A 65 11.01 -3.64 16.98
C VAL A 65 10.87 -4.03 18.46
N ARG A 66 10.41 -3.10 19.31
CA ARG A 66 10.18 -3.37 20.74
C ARG A 66 9.04 -4.36 20.97
N PHE A 67 7.95 -4.24 20.20
CA PHE A 67 6.78 -5.10 20.36
C PHE A 67 7.04 -6.52 19.86
N PHE A 68 7.62 -6.66 18.67
CA PHE A 68 7.85 -7.97 18.06
C PHE A 68 9.16 -8.64 18.50
N GLY A 69 10.08 -7.90 19.12
CA GLY A 69 11.41 -8.42 19.49
C GLY A 69 12.28 -8.84 18.29
N ARG A 70 11.92 -8.44 17.07
CA ARG A 70 12.59 -8.82 15.82
C ARG A 70 13.14 -7.60 15.07
N PRO A 71 14.20 -7.78 14.25
CA PRO A 71 14.71 -6.72 13.39
C PRO A 71 13.63 -6.16 12.46
N PHE A 72 13.57 -4.83 12.34
CA PHE A 72 12.58 -4.14 11.50
C PHE A 72 12.51 -4.69 10.07
N VAL A 73 13.67 -4.98 9.46
CA VAL A 73 13.75 -5.47 8.08
C VAL A 73 13.00 -6.79 7.91
N GLN A 74 13.06 -7.69 8.89
CA GLN A 74 12.33 -8.97 8.81
C GLN A 74 10.82 -8.75 8.82
N ILE A 75 10.33 -7.93 9.76
CA ILE A 75 8.90 -7.61 9.89
C ILE A 75 8.39 -6.90 8.63
N HIS A 76 9.16 -5.91 8.16
CA HIS A 76 8.82 -5.12 6.97
C HIS A 76 8.83 -5.97 5.69
N HIS A 77 9.81 -6.86 5.52
CA HIS A 77 9.90 -7.71 4.34
C HIS A 77 8.76 -8.72 4.24
N VAL A 78 8.34 -9.35 5.34
CA VAL A 78 7.21 -10.30 5.29
C VAL A 78 5.96 -9.63 4.71
N VAL A 79 5.61 -8.47 5.26
CA VAL A 79 4.43 -7.71 4.81
C VAL A 79 4.64 -7.16 3.39
N SER A 80 5.84 -6.67 3.06
CA SER A 80 6.12 -6.09 1.74
C SER A 80 6.17 -7.13 0.62
N ILE A 81 6.72 -8.32 0.89
CA ILE A 81 6.79 -9.42 -0.08
C ILE A 81 5.40 -9.97 -0.33
N LEU A 82 4.59 -10.18 0.72
CA LEU A 82 3.21 -10.59 0.56
C LEU A 82 2.42 -9.55 -0.25
N GLY A 83 2.56 -8.26 0.10
CA GLY A 83 1.91 -7.18 -0.63
C GLY A 83 2.31 -7.13 -2.10
N LEU A 84 3.60 -7.24 -2.40
CA LEU A 84 4.10 -7.27 -3.76
C LEU A 84 3.59 -8.49 -4.53
N ALA A 85 3.62 -9.68 -3.93
CA ALA A 85 3.10 -10.90 -4.56
C ALA A 85 1.62 -10.76 -4.92
N MET A 86 0.81 -10.21 -4.00
CA MET A 86 -0.61 -9.96 -4.26
C MET A 86 -0.84 -8.89 -5.34
N LEU A 87 -0.02 -7.84 -5.39
CA LEU A 87 -0.11 -6.78 -6.41
C LEU A 87 0.52 -7.16 -7.77
N VAL A 88 1.29 -8.24 -7.83
CA VAL A 88 1.65 -8.91 -9.10
C VAL A 88 0.51 -9.84 -9.52
N ALA A 89 -0.04 -10.62 -8.59
CA ALA A 89 -1.14 -11.53 -8.87
C ALA A 89 -2.38 -10.78 -9.37
N HIS A 90 -2.76 -9.66 -8.75
CA HIS A 90 -3.96 -8.89 -9.12
C HIS A 90 -4.04 -8.53 -10.62
N PRO A 91 -3.13 -7.70 -11.19
CA PRO A 91 -3.20 -7.34 -12.61
C PRO A 91 -2.94 -8.53 -13.53
N THR A 92 -2.18 -9.55 -13.09
CA THR A 92 -1.98 -10.79 -13.86
C THR A 92 -3.28 -11.57 -14.01
N LEU A 93 -4.03 -11.74 -12.92
CA LEU A 93 -5.33 -12.41 -12.94
C LEU A 93 -6.37 -11.59 -13.74
N VAL A 94 -6.31 -10.26 -13.68
CA VAL A 94 -7.15 -9.39 -14.54
C VAL A 94 -6.78 -9.55 -16.02
N ALA A 95 -5.49 -9.62 -16.35
CA ALA A 95 -5.04 -9.85 -17.73
C ALA A 95 -5.49 -11.22 -18.25
N ILE A 96 -5.45 -12.26 -17.41
CA ILE A 96 -6.00 -13.59 -17.73
C ILE A 96 -7.51 -13.50 -17.94
N GLN A 97 -8.24 -12.87 -17.02
CA GLN A 97 -9.70 -12.74 -17.11
C GLN A 97 -10.16 -11.97 -18.36
N SER A 98 -9.42 -10.94 -18.75
CA SER A 98 -9.73 -10.08 -19.91
C SER A 98 -9.05 -10.55 -21.20
N ALA A 99 -8.26 -11.62 -21.16
CA ALA A 99 -7.42 -12.08 -22.26
C ALA A 99 -6.59 -10.95 -22.92
N SER A 100 -6.08 -10.01 -22.11
CA SER A 100 -5.42 -8.81 -22.63
C SER A 100 -4.26 -8.32 -21.77
N ALA A 101 -3.11 -8.09 -22.40
CA ALA A 101 -1.94 -7.49 -21.77
C ALA A 101 -2.05 -5.96 -21.62
N VAL A 102 -3.07 -5.32 -22.21
CA VAL A 102 -3.26 -3.86 -22.09
C VAL A 102 -3.47 -3.41 -20.64
N VAL A 103 -3.87 -4.32 -19.77
CA VAL A 103 -4.01 -4.12 -18.32
C VAL A 103 -2.70 -3.62 -17.70
N PHE A 104 -1.54 -3.94 -18.28
CA PHE A 104 -0.25 -3.46 -17.82
C PHE A 104 0.17 -2.11 -18.43
N ALA A 105 -0.46 -1.63 -19.49
CA ALA A 105 -0.03 -0.41 -20.18
C ALA A 105 -0.65 0.86 -19.54
N PRO A 106 0.15 1.80 -18.99
CA PRO A 106 -0.39 3.04 -18.44
C PRO A 106 -1.16 3.85 -19.50
N GLN A 107 -2.22 4.53 -19.09
CA GLN A 107 -3.06 5.35 -19.97
C GLN A 107 -2.98 6.82 -19.55
N PHE A 108 -2.68 7.71 -20.50
CA PHE A 108 -2.48 9.14 -20.27
C PHE A 108 -3.43 10.03 -21.09
N SER A 109 -4.51 9.47 -21.64
CA SER A 109 -5.44 10.19 -22.53
C SER A 109 -6.10 11.38 -21.84
N THR A 110 -6.54 11.21 -20.59
CA THR A 110 -7.11 12.27 -19.75
C THR A 110 -6.69 12.07 -18.30
N LEU A 111 -6.76 13.14 -17.50
CA LEU A 111 -6.53 13.04 -16.05
C LEU A 111 -7.50 12.06 -15.38
N TYR A 112 -8.76 12.04 -15.82
CA TYR A 112 -9.76 11.09 -15.32
C TYR A 112 -9.34 9.64 -15.59
N GLU A 113 -8.96 9.31 -16.83
CA GLU A 113 -8.52 7.95 -17.18
C GLU A 113 -7.22 7.56 -16.48
N PHE A 114 -6.29 8.50 -16.33
CA PHE A 114 -5.04 8.27 -15.61
C PHE A 114 -5.29 7.85 -14.15
N PHE A 115 -6.19 8.53 -13.44
CA PHE A 115 -6.53 8.18 -12.05
C PHE A 115 -7.44 6.95 -11.96
N ARG A 116 -8.40 6.80 -12.87
CA ARG A 116 -9.29 5.62 -12.95
C ARG A 116 -8.48 4.34 -13.15
N LEU A 117 -7.48 4.40 -14.02
CA LEU A 117 -6.54 3.32 -14.31
C LEU A 117 -5.22 3.46 -13.53
N GLY A 118 -5.23 4.21 -12.42
CA GLY A 118 -4.03 4.52 -11.63
C GLY A 118 -3.29 3.30 -11.09
N GLY A 119 -3.95 2.14 -10.99
CA GLY A 119 -3.31 0.86 -10.69
C GLY A 119 -2.23 0.46 -11.71
N ARG A 120 -2.39 0.85 -12.99
CA ARG A 120 -1.41 0.54 -14.05
C ARG A 120 -0.06 1.23 -13.83
N PRO A 121 0.04 2.58 -13.71
CA PRO A 121 1.30 3.23 -13.36
C PRO A 121 1.77 2.87 -11.94
N ALA A 122 0.86 2.66 -10.97
CA ALA A 122 1.23 2.26 -9.61
C ALA A 122 2.01 0.94 -9.59
N TRP A 123 1.67 -0.03 -10.44
CA TRP A 123 2.35 -1.32 -10.54
C TRP A 123 3.85 -1.17 -10.86
N TYR A 124 4.19 -0.32 -11.84
CA TYR A 124 5.60 -0.05 -12.18
C TYR A 124 6.33 0.66 -11.04
N LEU A 125 5.69 1.63 -10.38
CA LEU A 125 6.28 2.32 -9.24
C LEU A 125 6.60 1.34 -8.09
N LEU A 126 5.72 0.37 -7.83
CA LEU A 126 5.97 -0.69 -6.83
C LEU A 126 7.16 -1.55 -7.21
N ILE A 127 7.29 -1.94 -8.48
CA ILE A 127 8.44 -2.71 -8.97
C ILE A 127 9.72 -1.89 -8.81
N VAL A 128 9.73 -0.63 -9.23
CA VAL A 128 10.89 0.27 -9.07
C VAL A 128 11.27 0.40 -7.60
N GLY A 129 10.30 0.60 -6.71
CA GLY A 129 10.53 0.69 -5.27
C GLY A 129 11.07 -0.60 -4.66
N ALA A 130 10.62 -1.77 -5.14
CA ALA A 130 11.09 -3.08 -4.70
C ALA A 130 12.50 -3.37 -5.22
N VAL A 131 12.76 -3.16 -6.51
CA VAL A 131 14.07 -3.34 -7.14
C VAL A 131 15.11 -2.42 -6.48
N ALA A 132 14.76 -1.17 -6.20
CA ALA A 132 15.65 -0.26 -5.47
C ALA A 132 16.02 -0.80 -4.08
N ALA A 133 15.08 -1.41 -3.35
CA ALA A 133 15.36 -1.99 -2.03
C ALA A 133 16.26 -3.24 -2.11
N VAL A 134 16.11 -4.05 -3.16
CA VAL A 134 17.00 -5.19 -3.45
C VAL A 134 18.42 -4.69 -3.77
N LEU A 135 18.53 -3.71 -4.67
CA LEU A 135 19.79 -3.13 -5.14
C LEU A 135 20.41 -2.12 -4.16
N ARG A 136 19.89 -2.01 -2.92
CA ARG A 136 20.29 -0.98 -1.94
C ARG A 136 21.79 -0.89 -1.68
N LYS A 137 22.53 -1.99 -1.84
CA LYS A 137 23.99 -2.01 -1.69
C LYS A 137 24.71 -1.38 -2.90
N ALA A 138 24.22 -1.63 -4.11
CA ALA A 138 24.82 -1.15 -5.35
C ALA A 138 24.58 0.36 -5.58
N ILE A 139 23.36 0.84 -5.31
CA ILE A 139 22.98 2.23 -5.63
C ILE A 139 23.14 3.21 -4.44
N GLY A 140 23.66 2.72 -3.32
CA GLY A 140 23.94 3.50 -2.12
C GLY A 140 22.72 4.30 -1.65
N ARG A 141 22.91 5.56 -1.23
CA ARG A 141 21.82 6.38 -0.64
C ARG A 141 20.60 6.60 -1.55
N HIS A 142 20.75 6.45 -2.86
CA HIS A 142 19.68 6.70 -3.84
C HIS A 142 18.52 5.70 -3.72
N TRP A 143 18.77 4.49 -3.19
CA TRP A 143 17.70 3.50 -3.00
C TRP A 143 16.55 4.05 -2.17
N ARG A 144 16.83 4.91 -1.17
CA ARG A 144 15.79 5.49 -0.32
C ARG A 144 14.86 6.42 -1.08
N VAL A 145 15.41 7.18 -2.03
CA VAL A 145 14.65 8.12 -2.87
C VAL A 145 13.73 7.33 -3.79
N LEU A 146 14.29 6.34 -4.48
CA LEU A 146 13.51 5.44 -5.34
C LEU A 146 12.47 4.66 -4.54
N HIS A 147 12.78 4.19 -3.34
CA HIS A 147 11.83 3.47 -2.51
C HIS A 147 10.67 4.36 -2.00
N TYR A 148 10.82 5.69 -2.00
CA TYR A 148 9.72 6.60 -1.67
C TYR A 148 8.63 6.67 -2.75
N VAL A 149 8.88 6.19 -3.97
CA VAL A 149 7.84 6.16 -5.00
C VAL A 149 6.68 5.23 -4.63
N ASN A 150 6.88 4.30 -3.69
CA ASN A 150 5.82 3.45 -3.14
C ASN A 150 4.69 4.25 -2.45
N TYR A 151 5.00 5.45 -1.92
CA TYR A 151 3.96 6.35 -1.41
C TYR A 151 3.06 6.85 -2.55
N VAL A 152 3.66 7.23 -3.67
CA VAL A 152 2.92 7.66 -4.87
C VAL A 152 2.13 6.49 -5.46
N ALA A 153 2.72 5.29 -5.48
CA ALA A 153 2.03 4.10 -5.96
C ALA A 153 0.74 3.81 -5.17
N LEU A 154 0.79 3.88 -3.84
CA LEU A 154 -0.42 3.71 -3.02
C LEU A 154 -1.45 4.81 -3.31
N LEU A 155 -1.01 6.07 -3.43
CA LEU A 155 -1.89 7.20 -3.73
C LEU A 155 -2.52 7.14 -5.13
N LEU A 156 -1.87 6.50 -6.11
CA LEU A 156 -2.45 6.22 -7.43
C LEU A 156 -3.40 5.02 -7.40
N ALA A 157 -3.10 4.01 -6.55
CA ALA A 157 -3.98 2.86 -6.34
C ALA A 157 -5.28 3.25 -5.62
N THR A 158 -5.28 4.29 -4.77
CA THR A 158 -6.46 4.78 -4.07
C THR A 158 -7.60 5.23 -5.01
N PRO A 159 -7.43 6.22 -5.91
CA PRO A 159 -8.49 6.63 -6.82
C PRO A 159 -8.87 5.50 -7.78
N HIS A 160 -7.90 4.68 -8.22
CA HIS A 160 -8.19 3.47 -8.98
C HIS A 160 -9.19 2.56 -8.25
N ALA A 161 -8.92 2.22 -6.99
CA ALA A 161 -9.82 1.40 -6.17
C ALA A 161 -11.18 2.09 -5.92
N LEU A 162 -11.20 3.41 -5.66
CA LEU A 162 -12.45 4.16 -5.45
C LEU A 162 -13.32 4.24 -6.72
N MET A 163 -12.69 4.36 -7.89
CA MET A 163 -13.37 4.62 -9.15
C MET A 163 -13.84 3.34 -9.86
N ILE A 164 -13.13 2.22 -9.71
CA ILE A 164 -13.49 0.96 -10.41
C ILE A 164 -13.60 -0.26 -9.50
N GLY A 165 -13.22 -0.17 -8.23
CA GLY A 165 -13.32 -1.28 -7.30
C GLY A 165 -14.77 -1.46 -6.83
N GLY A 166 -15.42 -2.56 -7.21
CA GLY A 166 -16.82 -2.82 -6.86
C GLY A 166 -17.12 -2.73 -5.35
N THR A 167 -16.21 -3.22 -4.49
CA THR A 167 -16.32 -3.09 -3.03
C THR A 167 -16.46 -1.64 -2.59
N PHE A 168 -15.70 -0.74 -3.21
CA PHE A 168 -15.69 0.67 -2.89
C PHE A 168 -16.78 1.42 -3.64
N GLN A 169 -17.32 0.91 -4.77
CA GLN A 169 -18.40 1.59 -5.47
C GLN A 169 -19.76 1.50 -4.74
N HIS A 170 -19.99 0.41 -4.01
CA HIS A 170 -21.30 0.11 -3.42
C HIS A 170 -21.38 0.25 -1.90
N ALA A 171 -20.25 0.33 -1.19
CA ALA A 171 -20.23 0.42 0.27
C ALA A 171 -19.50 1.69 0.76
N VAL A 172 -20.16 2.44 1.63
CA VAL A 172 -19.63 3.70 2.19
C VAL A 172 -18.47 3.45 3.15
N VAL A 173 -18.59 2.48 4.05
CA VAL A 173 -17.56 2.22 5.08
C VAL A 173 -16.19 1.88 4.46
N PRO A 174 -16.08 0.95 3.48
CA PRO A 174 -14.81 0.68 2.80
C PRO A 174 -14.21 1.90 2.10
N ARG A 175 -15.04 2.78 1.51
CA ARG A 175 -14.56 4.03 0.90
C ARG A 175 -13.88 4.91 1.94
N VAL A 176 -14.55 5.13 3.07
CA VAL A 176 -14.02 5.97 4.15
C VAL A 176 -12.72 5.38 4.68
N VAL A 177 -12.67 4.08 4.93
CA VAL A 177 -11.44 3.38 5.37
C VAL A 177 -10.32 3.57 4.36
N LEU A 178 -10.59 3.38 3.07
CA LEU A 178 -9.60 3.52 2.00
C LEU A 178 -9.03 4.96 1.91
N ILE A 179 -9.90 5.96 2.05
CA ILE A 179 -9.51 7.38 2.09
C ILE A 179 -8.66 7.68 3.32
N LEU A 180 -9.05 7.18 4.50
CA LEU A 180 -8.28 7.35 5.74
C LEU A 180 -6.88 6.72 5.63
N MET A 181 -6.76 5.57 4.98
CA MET A 181 -5.46 4.94 4.70
C MET A 181 -4.58 5.81 3.78
N ALA A 182 -5.17 6.43 2.76
CA ALA A 182 -4.45 7.34 1.87
C ALA A 182 -3.99 8.60 2.63
N VAL A 183 -4.86 9.22 3.44
CA VAL A 183 -4.52 10.36 4.29
C VAL A 183 -3.41 10.00 5.28
N ALA A 184 -3.51 8.86 5.95
CA ALA A 184 -2.48 8.38 6.87
C ALA A 184 -1.14 8.13 6.17
N THR A 185 -1.16 7.70 4.91
CA THR A 185 0.05 7.55 4.08
C THR A 185 0.74 8.89 3.83
N VAL A 186 -0.04 9.92 3.46
CA VAL A 186 0.47 11.29 3.30
C VAL A 186 1.05 11.80 4.63
N ALA A 187 0.31 11.64 5.73
CA ALA A 187 0.75 12.07 7.05
C ALA A 187 2.07 11.38 7.46
N ALA A 188 2.19 10.07 7.24
CA ALA A 188 3.40 9.31 7.52
C ALA A 188 4.59 9.80 6.68
N PHE A 189 4.37 10.14 5.40
CA PHE A 189 5.41 10.73 4.55
C PHE A 189 5.88 12.09 5.08
N VAL A 190 4.94 12.99 5.34
CA VAL A 190 5.23 14.35 5.83
C VAL A 190 5.98 14.31 7.16
N GLN A 191 5.51 13.51 8.12
CA GLN A 191 6.16 13.34 9.42
C GLN A 191 7.61 12.86 9.27
N LYS A 192 7.85 11.89 8.37
CA LYS A 192 9.19 11.37 8.09
C LYS A 192 10.12 12.44 7.50
N ARG A 193 9.60 13.29 6.62
CA ARG A 193 10.36 14.39 6.00
C ARG A 193 10.68 15.50 6.98
N LEU A 194 9.71 15.95 7.78
CA LEU A 194 9.91 16.99 8.79
C LEU A 194 10.91 16.53 9.86
N GLY A 195 10.77 15.30 10.37
CA GLY A 195 11.70 14.76 11.36
C GLY A 195 13.13 14.57 10.83
N ALA A 196 13.31 14.31 9.54
CA ALA A 196 14.64 14.26 8.92
C ALA A 196 15.28 15.65 8.82
N ARG A 197 14.50 16.69 8.50
CA ARG A 197 14.99 18.09 8.43
C ARG A 197 15.41 18.61 9.81
N ALA A 198 14.58 18.40 10.84
CA ALA A 198 14.88 18.85 12.20
C ALA A 198 16.20 18.27 12.74
N ARG A 199 16.45 16.97 12.53
CA ARG A 199 17.71 16.32 12.93
C ARG A 199 18.93 16.80 12.14
N ARG A 200 18.75 17.33 10.93
CA ARG A 200 19.84 17.87 10.11
C ARG A 200 20.22 19.28 10.56
N SER A 201 19.24 20.10 10.93
CA SER A 201 19.44 21.44 11.50
C SER A 201 20.08 21.42 12.90
N GLN A 202 19.92 20.35 13.67
CA GLN A 202 20.57 20.18 14.98
C GLN A 202 22.02 19.66 14.90
N ARG A 203 22.48 19.30 13.70
CA ARG A 203 23.82 18.74 13.46
C ARG A 203 24.71 19.64 12.60
N ALA A 204 24.15 20.75 12.11
CA ALA A 204 24.84 21.82 11.43
C ALA A 204 25.07 22.94 12.44
#